data_AF-A0A183JHJ3-F1
#
_entry.id   AF-A0A183JHJ3-F1
#
_cell.length_a   1.000
_cell.length_b   1.000
_cell.length_c   1.000
_cell.angle_alpha   90.00
_cell.angle_beta   90.00
_cell.angle_gamma   90.00
#
_symmetry.space_group_name_H-M   'P 1'
#
loop_
_entity.id
_entity.type
_entity.pdbx_description
1 polymer ?
#
loop_
_entity_poly.entity_id
_entity_poly.type
_entity_poly.pdbx_seq_one_letter_code
_entity_poly.pdbx_strand_id
1 'polypeptide(L)' 'MWERLKSNYYVTKSLFIADMMRMFHNCRTYNQQDSYLYRSANTLERYFINKMKEADLWP' A
#
# COMPACT_ATOMS: atom_id res chain seq x y z
N MET A 1 -4.83 -9.37 1.96
CA MET A 1 -3.46 -9.51 1.41
C MET A 1 -2.66 -10.66 2.02
N TRP A 2 -2.81 -10.98 3.31
CA TRP A 2 -2.07 -12.07 3.98
C TRP A 2 -2.24 -13.45 3.33
N GLU A 3 -3.48 -13.86 3.06
CA GLU A 3 -3.74 -15.14 2.38
C GLU A 3 -3.12 -15.20 0.98
N ARG A 4 -3.18 -14.09 0.22
CA ARG A 4 -2.50 -13.98 -1.09
C ARG A 4 -0.98 -14.11 -0.96
N LEU A 5 -0.39 -13.55 0.10
CA LEU A 5 1.04 -13.68 0.35
C LEU A 5 1.42 -15.14 0.63
N LYS A 6 0.67 -15.81 1.52
CA LYS A 6 0.87 -17.24 1.84
C LYS A 6 0.69 -18.15 0.63
N SER A 7 -0.21 -17.80 -0.30
CA SER A 7 -0.48 -18.59 -1.49
C SER A 7 0.48 -18.31 -2.66
N ASN A 8 1.60 -17.59 -2.44
CA ASN A 8 2.54 -17.16 -3.48
C ASN A 8 1.87 -16.40 -4.65
N TYR A 9 0.80 -15.66 -4.39
CA TYR A 9 0.08 -14.92 -5.43
C TYR A 9 0.92 -13.77 -6.01
N TYR A 10 1.72 -13.11 -5.19
CA TYR A 10 2.56 -11.98 -5.61
C TYR A 10 3.85 -12.45 -6.27
N VAL A 11 3.72 -13.09 -7.43
CA VAL A 11 4.86 -13.59 -8.23
C VAL A 11 5.78 -12.48 -8.76
N THR A 12 5.31 -11.23 -8.72
CA THR A 12 6.14 -10.04 -8.97
C THR A 12 5.90 -9.00 -7.88
N LYS A 13 6.95 -8.22 -7.56
CA LYS A 13 6.84 -7.10 -6.60
C LYS A 13 5.79 -6.07 -6.99
N SER A 14 5.59 -5.86 -8.29
CA SER A 14 4.58 -4.93 -8.84
C SER A 14 3.15 -5.32 -8.46
N LEU A 15 2.81 -6.61 -8.38
CA LEU A 15 1.48 -7.05 -7.94
C LEU A 15 1.22 -6.68 -6.48
N PHE A 16 2.22 -6.88 -5.62
CA PHE A 16 2.11 -6.52 -4.20
C PHE A 16 1.99 -5.02 -4.02
N ILE A 17 2.82 -4.23 -4.72
CA ILE A 17 2.77 -2.77 -4.72
C ILE A 17 1.39 -2.29 -5.19
N ALA A 18 0.86 -2.84 -6.28
CA ALA A 18 -0.45 -2.44 -6.81
C ALA A 18 -1.58 -2.67 -5.80
N ASP A 19 -1.60 -3.80 -5.10
CA ASP A 19 -2.60 -4.07 -4.05
C ASP A 19 -2.43 -3.13 -2.85
N MET A 20 -1.20 -2.84 -2.41
CA MET A 20 -0.93 -1.88 -1.33
C MET A 20 -1.41 -0.47 -1.70
N MET A 21 -1.04 0.03 -2.88
CA MET A 21 -1.45 1.34 -3.38
C MET A 21 -2.97 1.44 -3.54
N ARG A 22 -3.64 0.36 -3.99
CA ARG A 22 -5.10 0.30 -4.07
C ARG A 22 -5.75 0.45 -2.68
N MET A 23 -5.19 -0.15 -1.63
CA MET A 23 -5.73 0.01 -0.28
C MET A 23 -5.64 1.47 0.20
N PHE A 24 -4.51 2.15 -0.03
CA PHE A 24 -4.37 3.57 0.33
C PHE A 24 -5.29 4.47 -0.49
N HIS A 25 -5.37 4.22 -1.81
CA HIS A 25 -6.27 4.93 -2.70
C HIS A 25 -7.73 4.78 -2.26
N ASN A 26 -8.20 3.54 -2.06
CA ASN A 26 -9.57 3.29 -1.61
C ASN A 26 -9.84 3.96 -0.26
N CYS A 27 -8.89 3.91 0.68
CA CYS A 27 -9.03 4.59 1.95
C CYS A 27 -9.25 6.10 1.76
N ARG A 28 -8.50 6.76 0.87
CA ARG A 28 -8.72 8.18 0.55
C ARG A 28 -10.04 8.45 -0.18
N THR A 29 -10.41 7.57 -1.11
CA THR A 29 -11.60 7.74 -1.94
C THR A 29 -12.89 7.68 -1.12
N TYR A 30 -12.96 6.79 -0.12
CA TYR A 30 -14.18 6.56 0.66
C TYR A 30 -14.25 7.37 1.97
N ASN A 31 -13.16 8.01 2.41
CA ASN A 31 -13.12 8.76 3.66
C ASN A 31 -12.92 10.25 3.41
N GLN A 32 -13.51 11.09 4.26
CA GLN A 32 -13.37 12.55 4.18
C GLN A 32 -11.89 12.97 4.30
N GLN A 33 -11.49 14.00 3.57
CA GLN A 33 -10.10 14.46 3.50
C GLN A 33 -9.52 14.84 4.87
N ASP A 34 -10.34 15.40 5.75
CA ASP A 34 -9.95 15.79 7.11
C ASP A 34 -10.17 14.69 8.15
N SER A 35 -10.55 13.48 7.72
CA SER A 35 -10.66 12.34 8.62
C SER A 35 -9.29 11.82 9.05
N TYR A 36 -9.26 11.21 10.24
CA TYR A 36 -8.09 10.47 10.71
C TYR A 36 -7.66 9.37 9.71
N LEU A 37 -8.63 8.70 9.06
CA LEU A 37 -8.37 7.61 8.11
C LEU A 37 -7.67 8.12 6.84
N TYR A 38 -8.12 9.24 6.30
CA TYR A 38 -7.48 9.86 5.13
C TYR A 38 -6.03 10.27 5.43
N ARG A 39 -5.80 10.94 6.57
CA ARG A 39 -4.44 11.30 7.02
C ARG A 39 -3.56 10.08 7.28
N SER A 40 -4.13 9.01 7.82
CA SER A 40 -3.43 7.76 8.07
C SER A 40 -3.02 7.07 6.76
N ALA A 41 -3.88 7.06 5.74
CA ALA A 41 -3.55 6.52 4.42
C ALA A 41 -2.33 7.22 3.82
N ASN A 42 -2.26 8.55 3.90
CA ASN A 42 -1.11 9.32 3.40
C ASN A 42 0.19 9.02 4.16
N THR A 43 0.09 8.84 5.48
CA THR A 43 1.25 8.51 6.32
C THR A 43 1.75 7.11 6.04
N LEU A 44 0.85 6.12 5.96
CA LEU A 44 1.22 4.74 5.65
C LEU A 44 1.76 4.59 4.23
N GLU A 45 1.19 5.27 3.23
CA GLU A 45 1.67 5.21 1.85
C GLU A 45 3.11 5.72 1.74
N ARG A 46 3.43 6.86 2.37
CA ARG A 46 4.80 7.39 2.41
C ARG A 46 5.76 6.45 3.13
N TYR A 47 5.34 5.89 4.27
CA TYR A 47 6.13 4.90 5.00
C TYR A 47 6.41 3.66 4.14
N PHE A 48 5.38 3.14 3.48
CA PHE A 48 5.49 1.98 2.59
C PHE A 48 6.47 2.24 1.45
N ILE A 49 6.34 3.37 0.74
CA ILE A 49 7.26 3.74 -0.35
C ILE A 49 8.70 3.82 0.15
N ASN A 50 8.94 4.44 1.32
CA ASN A 50 10.28 4.51 1.90
C ASN A 50 10.85 3.13 2.19
N LYS A 51 10.05 2.21 2.77
CA LYS A 51 10.48 0.83 3.02
C LYS A 51 10.76 0.05 1.74
N MET A 52 9.95 0.26 0.70
CA MET A 52 10.20 -0.38 -0.59
C MET A 52 11.48 0.13 -1.25
N LYS A 53 11.80 1.43 -1.10
CA LYS A 53 13.07 2.01 -1.58
C LYS A 53 14.28 1.50 -0.78
N GLU A 54 14.19 1.47 0.55
CA GLU A 54 15.23 0.92 1.43
C GLU A 54 15.55 -0.55 1.09
N ALA A 55 14.55 -1.31 0.63
CA ALA A 55 14.69 -2.71 0.24
C ALA A 55 15.02 -2.93 -1.25
N ASP A 56 15.23 -1.88 -2.05
CA ASP A 56 15.43 -1.96 -3.51
C ASP A 56 14.29 -2.68 -4.27
N LEU A 57 13.07 -2.57 -3.74
CA LEU A 57 11.86 -3.15 -4.32
C LEU A 57 10.98 -2.12 -5.02
N TRP A 58 11.19 -0.82 -4.76
CA TRP A 58 10.47 0.25 -5.42
C TRP A 58 11.00 0.44 -6.86
N PRO A 59 10.12 0.44 -7.88
CA PRO A 59 10.52 0.64 -9.27
C PRO A 59 10.98 2.07 -9.57
#